data_AF-A0A2W2LEW4-F1
#
_entry.id   AF-A0A2W2LEW4-F1
#
_cell.length_a   1.000
_cell.length_b   1.000
_cell.length_c   1.000
_cell.angle_alpha   90.00
_cell.angle_beta   90.00
_cell.angle_gamma   90.00
#
_symmetry.space_group_name_H-M   'P 1'
#
loop_
_entity.id
_entity.type
_entity.pdbx_description
1 polymer ?
#
loop_
_entity_poly.entity_id
_entity_poly.type
_entity_poly.pdbx_seq_one_letter_code
_entity_poly.pdbx_strand_id
1 'polypeptide(L)'
;MSSPRSPLARLALAAAVGALLATAAVTPAAAGDGRGGIPGGSGGSPGAEAHRAAAQRAGTHGDRDPRFHRGFVAVRGGVALHSRPDFRSRVLRIARPGEIVWIYCRTPGHDAHGGRVWYLLADRAWAWAPARAIATTWPAPRWC
;
A
#
# COMPACT_ATOMS: atom_id res chain seq x y z
N MET A 1 11.54 33.56 31.43
CA MET A 1 12.92 33.25 30.98
C MET A 1 12.83 32.69 29.58
N SER A 2 13.01 33.56 28.58
CA SER A 2 12.90 33.23 27.16
C SER A 2 14.29 32.93 26.61
N SER A 3 14.45 31.78 25.93
CA SER A 3 15.71 31.42 25.25
C SER A 3 15.65 31.71 23.74
N PRO A 4 16.76 32.20 23.13
CA PRO A 4 16.80 32.73 21.78
C PRO A 4 16.97 31.68 20.66
N ARG A 5 16.67 32.15 19.44
CA ARG A 5 16.66 31.49 18.13
C ARG A 5 18.06 31.06 17.67
N SER A 6 18.16 30.00 16.85
CA SER A 6 19.26 29.86 15.89
C SER A 6 18.73 29.46 14.49
N PRO A 7 19.00 30.27 13.45
CA PRO A 7 18.67 30.02 12.04
C PRO A 7 19.84 29.33 11.33
N LEU A 8 19.59 28.82 10.10
CA LEU A 8 20.56 28.33 9.10
C LEU A 8 20.85 26.82 9.11
N ALA A 9 20.20 26.12 8.18
CA ALA A 9 20.89 25.26 7.22
C ALA A 9 19.95 24.98 6.04
N ARG A 10 19.86 25.94 5.10
CA ARG A 10 19.31 25.71 3.76
C ARG A 10 20.44 25.14 2.91
N LEU A 11 20.33 23.89 2.51
CA LEU A 11 21.15 23.31 1.44
C LEU A 11 20.21 22.97 0.28
N ALA A 12 20.23 23.84 -0.72
CA ALA A 12 19.65 23.62 -2.03
C ALA A 12 20.52 22.62 -2.79
N LEU A 13 19.91 21.65 -3.46
CA LEU A 13 20.59 20.85 -4.48
C LEU A 13 19.84 20.98 -5.81
N ALA A 14 20.62 21.33 -6.82
CA ALA A 14 20.20 21.88 -8.10
C ALA A 14 19.45 20.87 -8.98
N ALA A 15 18.51 21.42 -9.75
CA ALA A 15 17.84 20.73 -10.85
C ALA A 15 18.76 20.65 -12.07
N ALA A 16 18.90 19.46 -12.66
CA ALA A 16 19.44 19.29 -14.01
C ALA A 16 18.29 18.85 -14.92
N VAL A 17 17.85 19.77 -15.78
CA VAL A 17 16.86 19.54 -16.83
C VAL A 17 17.60 19.01 -18.05
N GLY A 18 17.28 17.79 -18.48
CA GLY A 18 17.73 17.23 -19.75
C GLY A 18 16.53 17.00 -20.66
N ALA A 19 16.38 17.85 -21.68
CA ALA A 19 15.43 17.66 -22.76
C ALA A 19 16.09 16.84 -23.87
N LEU A 20 15.45 15.77 -24.33
CA LEU A 20 15.72 15.19 -25.64
C LEU A 20 14.38 14.89 -26.32
N LEU A 21 14.09 15.63 -27.38
CA LEU A 21 12.99 15.37 -28.30
C LEU A 21 13.53 14.55 -29.47
N ALA A 22 12.87 13.45 -29.81
CA ALA A 22 12.85 12.89 -31.16
C ALA A 22 11.59 12.04 -31.35
N THR A 23 10.78 12.45 -32.31
CA THR A 23 9.56 11.79 -32.79
C THR A 23 9.87 10.55 -33.63
N ALA A 24 9.14 9.46 -33.44
CA ALA A 24 8.96 8.43 -34.46
C ALA A 24 7.59 7.74 -34.31
N ALA A 25 6.97 7.46 -35.45
CA ALA A 25 5.55 7.20 -35.67
C ALA A 25 5.00 5.91 -35.04
N VAL A 26 3.71 5.96 -34.68
CA VAL A 26 2.92 4.79 -34.27
C VAL A 26 2.63 3.91 -35.49
N THR A 27 3.08 2.65 -35.46
CA THR A 27 2.62 1.59 -36.35
C THR A 27 2.03 0.47 -35.49
N PRO A 28 0.73 0.13 -35.62
CA PRO A 28 0.21 -1.08 -35.02
C PRO A 28 0.54 -2.24 -35.95
N ALA A 29 1.39 -3.17 -35.49
CA ALA A 29 1.53 -4.47 -36.14
C ALA A 29 0.84 -5.51 -35.27
N ALA A 30 -0.41 -5.84 -35.61
CA ALA A 30 -1.06 -7.06 -35.18
C ALA A 30 -0.82 -8.13 -36.26
N ALA A 31 0.00 -9.12 -35.93
CA ALA A 31 0.12 -10.44 -36.56
C ALA A 31 0.69 -11.35 -35.45
N GLY A 32 0.09 -12.48 -35.08
CA GLY A 32 -0.35 -13.55 -35.96
C GLY A 32 0.64 -14.70 -35.78
N ASP A 33 0.26 -15.69 -34.97
CA ASP A 33 0.77 -17.06 -34.79
C ASP A 33 2.21 -17.41 -35.21
N GLY A 34 3.01 -17.92 -34.26
CA GLY A 34 4.25 -18.62 -34.63
C GLY A 34 5.29 -18.82 -33.54
N ARG A 35 5.10 -19.85 -32.72
CA ARG A 35 6.11 -20.76 -32.15
C ARG A 35 7.59 -20.31 -32.15
N GLY A 36 8.12 -20.11 -30.94
CA GLY A 36 9.45 -20.59 -30.55
C GLY A 36 10.59 -19.56 -30.57
N GLY A 37 11.11 -19.22 -29.39
CA GLY A 37 12.40 -18.57 -29.22
C GLY A 37 12.41 -17.59 -28.05
N ILE A 38 13.04 -17.97 -26.93
CA ILE A 38 13.30 -17.09 -25.79
C ILE A 38 14.29 -15.99 -26.20
N PRO A 39 13.98 -14.72 -25.94
CA PRO A 39 14.99 -13.89 -25.28
C PRO A 39 14.35 -12.90 -24.29
N GLY A 40 14.72 -12.99 -23.02
CA GLY A 40 14.36 -11.97 -22.03
C GLY A 40 14.85 -12.42 -20.66
N GLY A 41 15.82 -11.79 -20.02
CA GLY A 41 16.08 -10.36 -20.00
C GLY A 41 15.44 -9.78 -18.73
N SER A 42 16.30 -9.29 -17.84
CA SER A 42 16.00 -8.51 -16.64
C SER A 42 15.69 -9.32 -15.37
N GLY A 43 16.69 -9.38 -14.49
CA GLY A 43 16.55 -9.81 -13.11
C GLY A 43 15.59 -8.89 -12.33
N GLY A 44 14.30 -9.17 -12.45
CA GLY A 44 13.28 -8.70 -11.52
C GLY A 44 13.21 -9.65 -10.34
N SER A 45 13.37 -9.15 -9.12
CA SER A 45 13.16 -9.94 -7.91
C SER A 45 11.75 -10.55 -7.93
N PRO A 46 11.60 -11.90 -7.96
CA PRO A 46 10.31 -12.57 -8.14
C PRO A 46 9.23 -12.16 -7.12
N GLY A 47 9.66 -11.71 -5.93
CA GLY A 47 8.76 -11.23 -4.89
C GLY A 47 8.02 -9.96 -5.28
N ALA A 48 8.65 -9.00 -5.95
CA ALA A 48 8.04 -7.69 -6.18
C ALA A 48 6.83 -7.74 -7.14
N GLU A 49 6.89 -8.58 -8.18
CA GLU A 49 5.78 -8.81 -9.10
C GLU A 49 4.68 -9.67 -8.49
N ALA A 50 5.03 -10.74 -7.76
CA ALA A 50 4.05 -11.55 -7.05
C ALA A 50 3.26 -10.73 -6.01
N HIS A 51 3.94 -9.87 -5.27
CA HIS A 51 3.30 -8.95 -4.33
C HIS A 51 2.41 -7.92 -5.03
N ARG A 52 2.84 -7.36 -6.17
CA ARG A 52 2.00 -6.44 -6.98
C ARG A 52 0.78 -7.14 -7.60
N ALA A 53 0.91 -8.38 -8.05
CA ALA A 53 -0.21 -9.13 -8.62
C ALA A 53 -1.23 -9.54 -7.54
N ALA A 54 -0.77 -9.91 -6.33
CA ALA A 54 -1.65 -10.18 -5.20
C ALA A 54 -2.38 -8.91 -4.73
N ALA A 55 -1.65 -7.79 -4.68
CA ALA A 55 -2.15 -6.46 -4.37
C ALA A 55 -3.24 -5.96 -5.34
N GLN A 56 -3.01 -6.14 -6.64
CA GLN A 56 -3.95 -5.72 -7.68
C GLN A 56 -5.25 -6.54 -7.60
N ARG A 57 -5.15 -7.87 -7.42
CA ARG A 57 -6.33 -8.73 -7.26
C ARG A 57 -7.14 -8.43 -6.01
N ALA A 58 -6.49 -8.00 -4.93
CA ALA A 58 -7.17 -7.68 -3.68
C ALA A 58 -7.95 -6.35 -3.78
N GLY A 59 -7.36 -5.32 -4.42
CA GLY A 59 -8.02 -4.03 -4.66
C GLY A 59 -9.23 -4.07 -5.59
N THR A 60 -9.24 -4.93 -6.61
CA THR A 60 -10.38 -5.06 -7.53
C THR A 60 -11.53 -5.89 -6.93
N HIS A 61 -11.25 -6.83 -6.02
CA HIS A 61 -12.27 -7.67 -5.39
C HIS A 61 -13.00 -7.01 -4.22
N GLY A 62 -12.35 -6.09 -3.48
CA GLY A 62 -12.95 -5.49 -2.28
C GLY A 62 -14.33 -4.87 -2.49
N ASP A 63 -14.56 -4.24 -3.65
CA ASP A 63 -15.75 -3.43 -3.92
C ASP A 63 -17.06 -4.23 -4.06
N ARG A 64 -17.00 -5.48 -4.56
CA ARG A 64 -18.18 -6.29 -4.89
C ARG A 64 -18.33 -7.57 -4.09
N ASP A 65 -17.42 -7.83 -3.15
CA ASP A 65 -17.36 -9.12 -2.46
C ASP A 65 -17.85 -8.97 -1.01
N PRO A 66 -18.94 -9.66 -0.62
CA PRO A 66 -19.59 -9.49 0.68
C PRO A 66 -18.72 -9.92 1.86
N ARG A 67 -17.57 -10.57 1.62
CA ARG A 67 -16.62 -10.92 2.67
C ARG A 67 -15.80 -9.74 3.17
N PHE A 68 -15.77 -8.62 2.44
CA PHE A 68 -15.02 -7.43 2.83
C PHE A 68 -15.91 -6.37 3.46
N HIS A 69 -15.33 -5.67 4.44
CA HIS A 69 -15.94 -4.54 5.11
C HIS A 69 -15.19 -3.28 4.68
N ARG A 70 -15.93 -2.21 4.39
CA ARG A 70 -15.35 -0.94 4.03
C ARG A 70 -15.00 -0.13 5.28
N GLY A 71 -13.80 0.41 5.33
CA GLY A 71 -13.37 1.34 6.37
C GLY A 71 -12.54 2.48 5.80
N PHE A 72 -12.13 3.40 6.66
CA PHE A 72 -11.19 4.46 6.32
C PHE A 72 -10.22 4.76 7.45
N VAL A 73 -9.01 5.18 7.10
CA VAL A 73 -7.99 5.56 8.08
C VAL A 73 -8.38 6.86 8.78
N ALA A 74 -8.75 6.78 10.05
CA ALA A 74 -9.28 7.91 10.82
C ALA A 74 -8.20 8.74 11.53
N VAL A 75 -6.98 8.21 11.63
CA VAL A 75 -5.87 8.87 12.33
C VAL A 75 -5.18 9.92 11.46
N ARG A 76 -4.94 11.12 12.02
CA ARG A 76 -4.37 12.26 11.29
C ARG A 76 -2.94 12.05 10.78
N GLY A 77 -2.16 11.18 11.42
CA GLY A 77 -0.80 10.84 11.00
C GLY A 77 -0.71 9.71 9.97
N GLY A 78 -1.86 9.12 9.61
CA GLY A 78 -1.89 7.85 8.90
C GLY A 78 -1.53 6.67 9.82
N VAL A 79 -1.45 5.48 9.24
CA VAL A 79 -1.17 4.24 9.97
C VAL A 79 -0.16 3.39 9.23
N ALA A 80 0.85 2.90 9.95
CA ALA A 80 1.78 1.91 9.43
C ALA A 80 1.06 0.58 9.25
N LEU A 81 1.14 0.02 8.04
CA LEU A 81 0.59 -1.28 7.72
C LEU A 81 1.69 -2.33 7.86
N HIS A 82 1.39 -3.38 8.60
CA HIS A 82 2.35 -4.35 9.06
C HIS A 82 2.17 -5.70 8.36
N SER A 83 3.25 -6.49 8.32
CA SER A 83 3.22 -7.87 7.79
C SER A 83 2.58 -8.88 8.76
N ARG A 84 2.46 -8.54 10.04
CA ARG A 84 1.80 -9.31 11.10
C ARG A 84 0.97 -8.38 11.99
N PRO A 85 0.03 -8.87 12.81
CA PRO A 85 -0.77 -8.05 13.73
C PRO A 85 0.05 -7.61 14.96
N ASP A 86 1.22 -7.02 14.73
CA ASP A 86 2.14 -6.49 15.73
C ASP A 86 3.02 -5.36 15.16
N PHE A 87 3.45 -4.45 16.03
CA PHE A 87 4.26 -3.30 15.63
C PHE A 87 5.73 -3.60 15.33
N ARG A 88 6.24 -4.75 15.78
CA ARG A 88 7.65 -5.13 15.59
C ARG A 88 7.87 -5.77 14.22
N SER A 89 6.79 -6.19 13.56
CA SER A 89 6.84 -6.74 12.22
C SER A 89 7.12 -5.67 11.17
N ARG A 90 7.65 -6.13 10.01
CA ARG A 90 7.99 -5.27 8.88
C ARG A 90 6.79 -4.40 8.49
N VAL A 91 7.05 -3.09 8.38
CA VAL A 91 6.12 -2.13 7.78
C VAL A 91 6.12 -2.31 6.27
N LEU A 92 4.97 -2.61 5.70
CA LEU A 92 4.76 -2.80 4.27
C LEU A 92 4.51 -1.46 3.56
N ARG A 93 3.72 -0.57 4.18
CA ARG A 93 3.48 0.80 3.72
C ARG A 93 2.89 1.65 4.83
N ILE A 94 2.78 2.96 4.59
CA ILE A 94 1.92 3.84 5.37
C ILE A 94 0.60 4.03 4.61
N ALA A 95 -0.53 3.84 5.30
CA ALA A 95 -1.85 4.24 4.80
C ALA A 95 -2.16 5.67 5.26
N ARG A 96 -2.61 6.50 4.33
CA ARG A 96 -2.80 7.94 4.54
C ARG A 96 -4.11 8.21 5.29
N PRO A 97 -4.22 9.33 6.02
CA PRO A 97 -5.49 9.77 6.58
C PRO A 97 -6.58 9.84 5.50
N GLY A 98 -7.78 9.36 5.81
CA GLY A 98 -8.92 9.30 4.89
C GLY A 98 -8.81 8.24 3.79
N GLU A 99 -7.72 7.48 3.73
CA GLU A 99 -7.58 6.39 2.75
C GLU A 99 -8.64 5.31 3.01
N ILE A 100 -9.38 4.94 1.97
CA ILE A 100 -10.34 3.85 2.02
C ILE A 100 -9.59 2.52 2.03
N VAL A 101 -10.01 1.63 2.92
CA VAL A 101 -9.42 0.31 3.09
C VAL A 101 -10.51 -0.76 3.08
N TRP A 102 -10.18 -1.91 2.50
CA TRP A 102 -11.02 -3.10 2.50
C TRP A 102 -10.54 -4.08 3.55
N ILE A 103 -11.40 -4.37 4.51
CA ILE A 103 -11.10 -5.22 5.67
C ILE A 103 -11.67 -6.61 5.43
N TYR A 104 -10.83 -7.62 5.50
CA TYR A 104 -11.24 -9.02 5.33
C TYR A 104 -11.75 -9.65 6.63
N CYS A 105 -11.01 -9.48 7.73
CA CYS A 105 -11.38 -9.99 9.05
C CYS A 105 -10.60 -9.27 10.16
N ARG A 106 -11.00 -9.51 11.41
CA ARG A 106 -10.33 -9.03 12.62
C ARG A 106 -9.64 -10.15 13.39
N THR A 107 -8.55 -9.84 14.08
CA THR A 107 -7.81 -10.80 14.90
C THR A 107 -7.30 -10.15 16.19
N PRO A 108 -7.05 -10.91 17.27
CA PRO A 108 -6.27 -10.43 18.39
C PRO A 108 -4.80 -10.28 17.97
N GLY A 109 -4.13 -9.24 18.43
CA GLY A 109 -2.73 -8.97 18.14
C GLY A 109 -2.08 -8.14 19.24
N HIS A 110 -0.91 -7.58 18.93
CA HIS A 110 -0.16 -6.78 19.89
C HIS A 110 -0.97 -5.58 20.37
N ASP A 111 -0.87 -5.26 21.66
CA ASP A 111 -1.61 -4.14 22.24
C ASP A 111 -1.17 -2.83 21.65
N ALA A 112 -2.17 -2.08 21.23
CA ALA A 112 -1.98 -0.96 20.40
C ALA A 112 -2.77 0.17 21.05
N HIS A 113 -2.06 0.94 21.90
CA HIS A 113 -2.54 2.10 22.66
C HIS A 113 -3.99 1.95 23.14
N GLY A 114 -4.28 0.92 23.94
CA GLY A 114 -5.61 0.67 24.52
C GLY A 114 -6.50 -0.30 23.73
N GLY A 115 -5.99 -1.00 22.71
CA GLY A 115 -6.73 -2.08 22.06
C GLY A 115 -5.85 -3.12 21.37
N ARG A 116 -6.23 -4.39 21.50
CA ARG A 116 -5.53 -5.55 20.92
C ARG A 116 -6.10 -6.05 19.59
N VAL A 117 -7.11 -5.38 19.03
CA VAL A 117 -7.76 -5.84 17.79
C VAL A 117 -7.03 -5.26 16.58
N TRP A 118 -6.73 -6.12 15.62
CA TRP A 118 -6.13 -5.78 14.33
C TRP A 118 -7.05 -6.21 13.19
N TYR A 119 -7.02 -5.46 12.10
CA TYR A 119 -7.73 -5.76 10.86
C TYR A 119 -6.76 -6.24 9.80
N LEU A 120 -7.13 -7.35 9.14
CA LEU A 120 -6.47 -7.80 7.93
C LEU A 120 -7.06 -7.01 6.75
N LEU A 121 -6.23 -6.21 6.11
CA LEU A 121 -6.59 -5.39 4.97
C LEU A 121 -6.23 -6.12 3.67
N ALA A 122 -7.13 -6.04 2.70
CA ALA A 122 -7.00 -6.61 1.37
C ALA A 122 -6.85 -5.52 0.30
N ASP A 123 -6.22 -4.41 0.64
CA ASP A 123 -5.90 -3.37 -0.33
C ASP A 123 -4.72 -3.81 -1.22
N ARG A 124 -4.00 -2.83 -1.78
CA ARG A 124 -2.75 -2.96 -2.54
C ARG A 124 -1.62 -3.78 -1.88
N ALA A 125 -1.84 -4.41 -0.75
CA ALA A 125 -1.07 -5.54 -0.22
C ALA A 125 -1.87 -6.13 0.96
N TRP A 126 -1.82 -7.46 1.14
CA TRP A 126 -2.30 -8.08 2.38
C TRP A 126 -1.47 -7.55 3.55
N ALA A 127 -2.12 -6.82 4.44
CA ALA A 127 -1.42 -6.12 5.52
C ALA A 127 -2.31 -5.96 6.76
N TRP A 128 -1.68 -5.76 7.91
CA TRP A 128 -2.34 -5.61 9.19
C TRP A 128 -2.31 -4.16 9.65
N ALA A 129 -3.45 -3.68 10.15
CA ALA A 129 -3.57 -2.38 10.80
C ALA A 129 -4.27 -2.52 12.15
N PRO A 130 -3.91 -1.70 13.16
CA PRO A 130 -4.68 -1.65 14.40
C PRO A 130 -6.11 -1.17 14.13
N ALA A 131 -7.10 -1.88 14.68
CA ALA A 131 -8.52 -1.58 14.45
C ALA A 131 -8.90 -0.15 14.84
N ARG A 132 -8.33 0.39 15.93
CA ARG A 132 -8.60 1.77 16.37
C ARG A 132 -8.16 2.86 15.38
N ALA A 133 -7.26 2.53 14.44
CA ALA A 133 -6.83 3.49 13.43
C ALA A 133 -7.80 3.56 12.25
N ILE A 134 -8.76 2.64 12.17
CA ILE A 134 -9.68 2.50 11.05
C ILE A 134 -11.10 2.68 11.56
N ALA A 135 -11.76 3.73 11.07
CA ALA A 135 -13.19 3.89 11.28
C ALA A 135 -13.95 2.99 10.30
N THR A 136 -14.92 2.25 10.83
CA THR A 136 -15.80 1.36 10.09
C THR A 136 -17.24 1.64 10.48
N THR A 137 -18.17 1.52 9.54
CA THR A 137 -19.61 1.50 9.85
C THR A 137 -20.00 0.10 10.33
N TRP A 138 -20.95 0.00 11.26
CA TRP A 138 -21.52 -1.29 11.65
C TRP A 138 -22.09 -2.04 10.43
N PRO A 139 -22.04 -3.39 10.39
CA PRO A 139 -21.54 -4.29 11.43
C PRO A 139 -20.00 -4.43 11.48
N ALA A 140 -19.47 -4.79 12.65
CA ALA A 140 -18.03 -5.00 12.82
C ALA A 140 -17.53 -6.19 11.97
N PRO A 141 -16.29 -6.13 11.44
CA PRO A 141 -15.72 -7.24 10.66
C PRO A 141 -15.71 -8.56 11.45
N ARG A 142 -15.94 -9.66 10.73
CA ARG A 142 -15.87 -11.02 11.28
C ARG A 142 -14.48 -11.36 11.81
N TRP A 143 -14.40 -12.30 12.74
CA TRP A 143 -13.12 -12.86 13.17
C TRP A 143 -12.46 -13.66 12.05
N CYS A 144 -11.12 -13.56 11.99
CA CYS A 144 -10.28 -14.61 11.47
C CYS A 144 -10.26 -15.72 12.55
#